data_AF-A0A959Y9J2-F1
#
_entry.id   AF-A0A959Y9J2-F1
#
_cell.length_a   1.000
_cell.length_b   1.000
_cell.length_c   1.000
_cell.angle_alpha   90.00
_cell.angle_beta   90.00
_cell.angle_gamma   90.00
#
_symmetry.space_group_name_H-M   'P 1'
#
loop_
_entity.id
_entity.type
_entity.pdbx_description
1 polymer ?
#
loop_
_entity_poly.entity_id
_entity_poly.type
_entity_poly.pdbx_seq_one_letter_code
_entity_poly.pdbx_strand_id
1 'polypeptide(L)' 'MKAASALVLLLQGTLAHAQGEAHRIIQERMAAREVPGMAFLIAREGVILDQGYYGKSNVEVDAPVSERSVW' A
#
# COMPACT_ATOMS: atom_id res chain seq x y z
N MET A 1 -6.45 19.26 -30.89
CA MET A 1 -6.75 18.49 -29.66
C MET A 1 -5.89 17.22 -29.56
N LYS A 2 -4.55 17.32 -29.44
CA LYS A 2 -3.66 16.15 -29.27
C LYS A 2 -2.72 16.24 -28.06
N ALA A 3 -2.43 17.45 -27.58
CA ALA A 3 -1.55 17.67 -26.42
C ALA A 3 -2.18 17.24 -25.07
N ALA A 4 -3.50 17.35 -24.93
CA ALA A 4 -4.20 17.02 -23.69
C ALA A 4 -4.09 15.52 -23.33
N SER A 5 -4.09 14.63 -24.32
CA SER A 5 -4.05 13.18 -24.10
C SER A 5 -2.70 12.66 -23.62
N ALA A 6 -1.60 13.29 -24.03
CA ALA A 6 -0.25 12.90 -23.59
C ALA A 6 0.02 13.31 -22.14
N LEU A 7 -0.47 14.49 -21.72
CA LEU A 7 -0.32 14.98 -20.36
C LEU A 7 -1.08 14.12 -19.34
N VAL A 8 -2.29 13.66 -19.69
CA VAL A 8 -3.10 12.79 -18.83
C VAL A 8 -2.44 11.43 -18.60
N LEU A 9 -1.81 10.85 -19.63
CA LEU A 9 -1.11 9.56 -19.50
C LEU A 9 0.14 9.65 -18.62
N LEU A 10 0.89 10.76 -18.69
CA LEU A 10 2.07 10.98 -17.85
C LEU A 10 1.70 11.16 -16.36
N LEU A 11 0.59 11.82 -16.07
CA LEU A 11 0.09 12.03 -14.70
C LEU A 11 -0.42 10.74 -14.05
N GLN A 12 -0.95 9.79 -14.84
CA GLN A 12 -1.36 8.48 -14.32
C GLN A 12 -0.16 7.59 -13.97
N GLY A 13 0.93 7.67 -14.75
CA GLY A 13 2.14 6.88 -14.50
C GLY A 13 2.86 7.25 -13.19
N THR A 14 2.88 8.53 -12.81
CA THR A 14 3.58 8.98 -11.60
C THR A 14 2.90 8.54 -10.31
N LEU A 15 1.56 8.54 -10.28
CA LEU A 15 0.78 8.12 -9.12
C LEU A 15 0.90 6.61 -8.89
N ALA A 16 0.79 5.80 -9.95
CA ALA A 16 0.97 4.35 -9.87
C ALA A 16 2.40 3.98 -9.41
N HIS A 17 3.41 4.71 -9.89
CA HIS A 17 4.79 4.51 -9.48
C HIS A 17 5.02 4.85 -8.00
N ALA A 18 4.45 5.97 -7.52
CA ALA A 18 4.56 6.38 -6.13
C ALA A 18 3.87 5.39 -5.16
N GLN A 19 2.72 4.82 -5.57
CA GLN A 19 2.03 3.79 -4.80
C GLN A 19 2.88 2.51 -4.68
N GLY A 20 3.42 2.02 -5.80
CA GLY A 20 4.30 0.84 -5.79
C GLY A 20 5.54 1.02 -4.91
N GLU A 21 6.10 2.23 -4.88
CA GLU A 21 7.26 2.55 -4.05
C GLU A 21 6.95 2.52 -2.55
N ALA A 22 5.76 3.00 -2.15
CA ALA A 22 5.32 2.93 -0.76
C ALA A 22 5.20 1.48 -0.27
N HIS A 23 4.56 0.61 -1.06
CA HIS A 23 4.41 -0.81 -0.76
C HIS A 23 5.79 -1.49 -0.62
N ARG A 24 6.72 -1.20 -1.53
CA ARG A 24 8.10 -1.72 -1.50
C ARG A 24 8.82 -1.32 -0.22
N ILE A 25 8.80 -0.04 0.14
CA ILE A 25 9.46 0.48 1.36
C ILE A 25 8.87 -0.16 2.62
N ILE A 26 7.55 -0.34 2.67
CA ILE A 26 6.89 -1.00 3.81
C ILE A 26 7.39 -2.43 3.95
N GLN A 27 7.34 -3.23 2.88
CA GLN A 27 7.79 -4.62 2.91
C GLN A 27 9.27 -4.75 3.29
N GLU A 28 10.15 -3.89 2.76
CA GLU A 28 11.57 -3.86 3.12
C GLU A 28 11.79 -3.57 4.61
N ARG A 29 11.06 -2.59 5.17
CA ARG A 29 11.16 -2.24 6.58
C ARG A 29 10.57 -3.29 7.49
N MET A 30 9.47 -3.94 7.08
CA MET A 30 8.90 -5.07 7.82
C MET A 30 9.91 -6.21 7.91
N ALA A 31 10.52 -6.59 6.78
CA ALA A 31 11.54 -7.63 6.74
C ALA A 31 12.76 -7.27 7.61
N ALA A 32 13.27 -6.04 7.50
CA ALA A 32 14.45 -5.60 8.25
C ALA A 32 14.24 -5.51 9.78
N ARG A 33 13.00 -5.44 10.23
CA ARG A 33 12.63 -5.31 11.65
C ARG A 33 11.87 -6.51 12.18
N GLU A 34 11.76 -7.56 11.39
CA GLU A 34 11.02 -8.78 11.71
C GLU A 34 9.57 -8.50 12.15
N VAL A 35 8.91 -7.52 11.53
CA VAL A 35 7.51 -7.21 11.81
C VAL A 35 6.64 -8.32 11.22
N PRO A 36 5.87 -9.05 12.05
CA PRO A 36 5.16 -10.25 11.59
C PRO A 36 3.98 -9.95 10.67
N GLY A 37 3.34 -8.79 10.84
CA GLY A 37 2.25 -8.33 10.00
C GLY A 37 1.96 -6.85 10.18
N MET A 38 1.35 -6.24 9.15
CA MET A 38 1.01 -4.82 9.13
C MET A 38 -0.19 -4.57 8.23
N ALA A 39 -1.14 -3.77 8.73
CA ALA A 39 -2.11 -3.07 7.92
C ALA A 39 -1.71 -1.60 7.83
N PHE A 40 -1.81 -0.97 6.65
CA PHE A 40 -1.59 0.46 6.50
C PHE A 40 -2.66 1.10 5.62
N LEU A 41 -2.82 2.41 5.79
CA LEU A 41 -3.76 3.22 5.05
C LEU A 41 -3.19 4.62 4.85
N ILE A 42 -3.24 5.11 3.62
CA ILE A 42 -2.89 6.49 3.26
C ILE A 42 -4.19 7.18 2.88
N ALA A 43 -4.54 8.25 3.59
CA ALA A 43 -5.73 9.03 3.31
C ALA A 43 -5.42 10.52 3.19
N ARG A 44 -6.23 11.23 2.41
CA ARG A 44 -6.21 12.69 2.29
C ARG A 44 -7.65 13.19 2.23
N GLU A 45 -7.97 14.17 3.05
CA GLU A 45 -9.31 14.81 3.06
C GLU A 45 -10.46 13.80 3.24
N GLY A 46 -10.25 12.76 4.04
CA GLY A 46 -11.24 11.70 4.27
C GLY A 46 -11.36 10.68 3.15
N VAL A 47 -10.59 10.79 2.07
CA VAL A 47 -10.54 9.82 0.97
C VAL A 47 -9.33 8.89 1.15
N ILE A 48 -9.57 7.59 1.08
CA ILE A 48 -8.52 6.57 1.06
C ILE A 48 -7.83 6.63 -0.30
N LEU A 49 -6.53 6.92 -0.29
CA LEU A 49 -5.68 6.98 -1.48
C LEU A 49 -4.99 5.64 -1.75
N ASP A 50 -4.62 4.92 -0.70
CA ASP A 50 -3.97 3.61 -0.78
C ASP A 50 -4.14 2.84 0.53
N GLN A 51 -4.08 1.52 0.45
CA GLN A 51 -4.09 0.63 1.61
C GLN A 51 -3.37 -0.67 1.27
N GLY A 52 -2.90 -1.37 2.31
CA GLY A 52 -2.35 -2.70 2.13
C GLY A 52 -2.27 -3.48 3.42
N TYR A 53 -2.18 -4.79 3.23
CA TYR A 53 -2.20 -5.79 4.29
C TYR A 53 -1.09 -6.78 4.02
N TYR A 54 -0.18 -6.93 4.97
CA TYR A 54 1.01 -7.75 4.82
C TYR A 54 1.21 -8.66 6.02
N GLY A 55 1.75 -9.85 5.78
CA GLY A 55 2.14 -10.78 6.83
C GLY A 55 0.95 -11.34 7.61
N LYS A 56 1.17 -11.60 8.89
CA LYS A 56 0.26 -12.36 9.76
C LYS A 56 -0.34 -11.47 10.85
N SER A 57 -1.65 -11.52 11.02
CA SER A 57 -2.38 -10.92 12.14
C SER A 57 -2.22 -11.73 13.41
N ASN A 58 -2.04 -13.05 13.27
CA ASN A 58 -1.72 -13.95 14.36
C ASN A 58 -0.70 -15.00 13.90
N VAL A 59 0.46 -15.04 14.58
CA VAL A 59 1.56 -15.95 14.24
C VAL A 59 1.35 -17.38 14.73
N GLU A 60 0.54 -17.59 15.78
CA GLU A 60 0.28 -18.91 16.38
C GLU A 60 -0.62 -19.76 15.49
N VAL A 61 -1.61 -19.14 14.85
CA VAL A 61 -2.57 -19.82 13.96
C VAL A 61 -2.34 -19.52 12.47
N ASP A 62 -1.21 -18.89 12.14
CA ASP A 62 -0.85 -18.50 10.77
C ASP A 62 -1.95 -17.68 10.04
N ALA A 63 -2.64 -16.81 10.78
CA ALA A 63 -3.73 -16.01 10.21
C ALA A 63 -3.16 -14.79 9.47
N PRO A 64 -3.57 -14.54 8.21
CA PRO A 64 -3.09 -13.38 7.47
C PRO A 64 -3.69 -12.07 7.98
N VAL A 65 -2.95 -10.99 7.82
CA VAL A 65 -3.50 -9.63 7.91
C VAL A 65 -4.48 -9.44 6.75
N SER A 66 -5.67 -8.93 7.05
CA SER A 66 -6.71 -8.63 6.07
C SER A 66 -7.57 -7.47 6.53
N GLU A 67 -8.41 -6.93 5.62
CA GLU A 67 -9.37 -5.86 5.92
C GLU A 67 -10.34 -6.20 7.07
N ARG A 68 -10.60 -7.49 7.30
CA ARG A 68 -11.50 -7.96 8.37
C ARG A 68 -10.79 -8.26 9.68
N SER A 69 -9.48 -8.12 9.72
CA SER A 69 -8.71 -8.35 10.93
C SER A 69 -9.09 -7.28 11.95
N VAL A 70 -9.43 -7.72 13.16
CA VAL A 70 -9.69 -6.84 14.30
C VAL A 70 -8.46 -6.93 15.20
N TRP A 71 -7.89 -5.78 15.52
CA TRP A 71 -6.66 -5.63 16.30
C TRP A 71 -6.98 -5.14 17.70
#